data_AF-A0A831U137-F1
#
_entry.id   AF-A0A831U137-F1
#
_cell.length_a   1.000
_cell.length_b   1.000
_cell.length_c   1.000
_cell.angle_alpha   90.00
_cell.angle_beta   90.00
_cell.angle_gamma   90.00
#
_symmetry.space_group_name_H-M   'P 1'
#
loop_
_entity.id
_entity.type
_entity.pdbx_description
1 polymer ?
#
loop_
_entity_poly.entity_id
_entity_poly.type
_entity_poly.pdbx_seq_one_letter_code
_entity_poly.pdbx_strand_id
1 'polypeptide(L)'
;MRLSAVLKLIRVEHGIMLSVAVLAGALTAGFLNPLRVVLACLAAFLLEAALFASNDIMNIEEDRLNRPDRPLVKGDLTPRQAWLLVVTCGTCGLVISMYLGTGPLILALLAFLLGLAYNAYAKRLAFFGNLIVSLLTASAFLYGSLSMSALTDKVIVFSAIALTANLGREVIKGIRDLPGDVKAGVCTLPCEVGERESAVVSAAFIAIAIALSIVAIPLFTPVYAALILVTDILFAYSAVIVVWRPHVKTAEKARRLTLFGMLTAILALLVSQLQFLL
;
A
#
# COMPACT_ATOMS: atom_id res chain seq x y z
N MET A 1 17.86 -10.66 20.35
CA MET A 1 17.58 -9.56 19.41
C MET A 1 16.89 -8.45 20.18
N ARG A 2 17.32 -7.19 20.08
CA ARG A 2 16.62 -6.08 20.75
C ARG A 2 15.24 -5.91 20.08
N LEU A 3 14.16 -5.97 20.87
CA LEU A 3 12.79 -5.90 20.34
C LEU A 3 12.56 -4.61 19.54
N SER A 4 13.06 -3.47 20.02
CA SER A 4 12.97 -2.18 19.32
C SER A 4 13.61 -2.20 17.93
N ALA A 5 14.74 -2.90 17.76
CA ALA A 5 15.41 -3.03 16.48
C ALA A 5 14.59 -3.90 15.50
N VAL A 6 13.94 -4.96 16.00
CA VAL A 6 13.05 -5.80 15.20
C VAL A 6 11.81 -5.02 14.76
N LEU A 7 11.14 -4.33 15.69
CA LEU A 7 9.96 -3.51 15.38
C LEU A 7 10.26 -2.43 14.34
N LYS A 8 11.45 -1.81 14.42
CA LYS A 8 11.92 -0.84 13.43
C LYS A 8 12.22 -1.49 12.08
N LEU A 9 12.84 -2.68 12.06
CA LEU A 9 13.16 -3.41 10.82
C LEU A 9 11.88 -3.79 10.06
N ILE A 10 10.88 -4.34 10.75
CA ILE A 10 9.62 -4.79 10.15
C ILE A 10 8.65 -3.64 9.87
N ARG A 11 8.97 -2.41 10.31
CA ARG A 11 8.12 -1.21 10.20
C ARG A 11 6.71 -1.49 10.70
N VAL A 12 6.59 -1.84 11.98
CA VAL A 12 5.34 -2.30 12.62
C VAL A 12 4.12 -1.41 12.31
N GLU A 13 4.32 -0.10 12.22
CA GLU A 13 3.27 0.86 11.87
C GLU A 13 2.68 0.64 10.47
N HIS A 14 3.50 0.23 9.50
CA HIS A 14 3.03 -0.11 8.14
C HIS A 14 2.24 -1.42 8.18
N GLY A 15 2.74 -2.42 8.92
CA GLY A 15 2.03 -3.69 9.19
C GLY A 15 0.62 -3.50 9.77
N ILE A 16 0.48 -2.55 10.69
CA ILE A 16 -0.83 -2.21 11.28
C ILE A 16 -1.74 -1.58 10.21
N MET A 17 -1.23 -0.65 9.40
CA MET A 17 -1.99 -0.04 8.31
C MET A 17 -2.47 -1.07 7.28
N LEU A 18 -1.61 -2.02 6.90
CA LEU A 18 -1.98 -3.12 6.01
C LEU A 18 -3.08 -3.99 6.62
N SER A 19 -2.98 -4.28 7.92
CA SER A 19 -4.02 -5.05 8.64
C SER A 19 -5.36 -4.33 8.62
N VAL A 20 -5.40 -3.00 8.70
CA VAL A 20 -6.64 -2.22 8.57
C VAL A 20 -7.24 -2.36 7.15
N ALA A 21 -6.41 -2.36 6.11
CA ALA A 21 -6.88 -2.58 4.74
C ALA A 21 -7.43 -4.01 4.54
N VAL A 22 -6.76 -5.02 5.09
CA VAL A 22 -7.23 -6.42 5.10
C VAL A 22 -8.55 -6.56 5.85
N LEU A 23 -8.67 -5.92 7.02
CA LEU A 23 -9.92 -5.87 7.78
C LEU A 23 -11.04 -5.23 6.96
N ALA A 24 -10.78 -4.09 6.32
CA ALA A 24 -11.78 -3.43 5.48
C ALA A 24 -12.25 -4.35 4.33
N GLY A 25 -11.32 -5.03 3.66
CA GLY A 25 -11.65 -6.05 2.66
C GLY A 25 -12.49 -7.21 3.21
N ALA A 26 -12.10 -7.76 4.37
CA ALA A 26 -12.85 -8.84 5.01
C ALA A 26 -14.27 -8.41 5.41
N LEU A 27 -14.44 -7.19 5.91
CA LEU A 27 -15.75 -6.64 6.27
C LEU A 27 -16.67 -6.48 5.06
N THR A 28 -16.14 -6.17 3.89
CA THR A 28 -16.94 -6.08 2.65
C THR A 28 -17.45 -7.43 2.12
N ALA A 29 -16.95 -8.56 2.64
CA ALA A 29 -17.43 -9.90 2.29
C ALA A 29 -18.80 -10.25 2.92
N GLY A 30 -19.28 -9.46 3.89
CA GLY A 30 -20.56 -9.65 4.58
C GLY A 30 -20.47 -10.65 5.74
N PHE A 31 -20.20 -11.93 5.48
CA PHE A 31 -20.12 -12.94 6.56
C PHE A 31 -18.73 -12.96 7.21
N LEU A 32 -18.70 -12.71 8.52
CA LEU A 32 -17.46 -12.60 9.29
C LEU A 32 -17.25 -13.80 10.19
N ASN A 33 -16.09 -14.44 9.99
CA ASN A 33 -15.52 -15.33 10.99
C ASN A 33 -14.36 -14.59 11.69
N PRO A 34 -14.51 -14.16 12.96
CA PRO A 34 -13.50 -13.38 13.65
C PRO A 34 -12.11 -14.02 13.66
N LEU A 35 -12.04 -15.35 13.81
CA LEU A 35 -10.79 -16.09 13.76
C LEU A 35 -10.12 -15.96 12.39
N ARG A 36 -10.89 -16.11 11.29
CA ARG A 36 -10.35 -15.94 9.94
C ARG A 36 -9.85 -14.51 9.70
N VAL A 37 -10.53 -13.50 10.25
CA VAL A 37 -10.11 -12.08 10.12
C VAL A 37 -8.79 -11.85 10.84
N VAL A 38 -8.65 -12.34 12.08
CA VAL A 38 -7.40 -12.24 12.86
C VAL A 38 -6.26 -12.96 12.14
N LEU A 39 -6.51 -14.16 11.63
CA LEU A 39 -5.52 -14.92 10.85
C LEU A 39 -5.12 -14.21 9.56
N ALA A 40 -6.07 -13.61 8.83
CA ALA A 40 -5.78 -12.85 7.61
C ALA A 40 -4.91 -11.61 7.91
N CYS A 41 -5.25 -10.86 8.96
CA CYS A 41 -4.45 -9.70 9.38
C CYS A 41 -3.04 -10.14 9.80
N LEU A 42 -2.92 -11.21 10.60
CA LEU A 42 -1.64 -11.76 11.03
C LEU A 42 -0.80 -12.25 9.84
N ALA A 43 -1.41 -12.95 8.89
CA ALA A 43 -0.71 -13.42 7.69
C ALA A 43 -0.16 -12.26 6.87
N ALA A 44 -0.98 -11.25 6.58
CA ALA A 44 -0.57 -10.06 5.84
C ALA A 44 0.54 -9.29 6.56
N PHE A 45 0.41 -9.09 7.87
CA PHE A 45 1.43 -8.47 8.72
C PHE A 45 2.77 -9.21 8.65
N LEU A 46 2.76 -10.54 8.74
CA LEU A 46 3.97 -11.36 8.68
C LEU A 46 4.63 -11.30 7.29
N LEU A 47 3.85 -11.34 6.22
CA LEU A 47 4.38 -11.19 4.86
C LEU A 47 5.01 -9.81 4.64
N GLU A 48 4.37 -8.75 5.12
CA GLU A 48 4.94 -7.40 5.04
C GLU A 48 6.20 -7.25 5.88
N ALA A 49 6.23 -7.81 7.09
CA ALA A 49 7.43 -7.87 7.93
C ALA A 49 8.61 -8.54 7.20
N ALA A 50 8.35 -9.64 6.49
CA ALA A 50 9.36 -10.31 5.66
C ALA A 50 9.80 -9.46 4.45
N LEU A 51 8.86 -8.75 3.79
CA LEU A 51 9.20 -7.84 2.69
C LEU A 51 10.03 -6.65 3.15
N PHE A 52 9.77 -6.09 4.32
CA PHE A 52 10.58 -5.00 4.87
C PHE A 52 11.95 -5.45 5.36
N ALA A 53 12.03 -6.61 6.03
CA ALA A 53 13.32 -7.18 6.40
C ALA A 53 14.17 -7.50 5.17
N SER A 54 13.59 -8.10 4.12
CA SER A 54 14.30 -8.39 2.88
C SER A 54 14.74 -7.13 2.14
N ASN A 55 13.93 -6.06 2.15
CA ASN A 55 14.30 -4.76 1.58
C ASN A 55 15.58 -4.21 2.24
N ASP A 56 15.63 -4.18 3.56
CA ASP A 56 16.79 -3.65 4.30
C ASP A 56 18.05 -4.52 4.08
N ILE A 57 17.91 -5.84 3.93
CA ILE A 57 19.03 -6.72 3.61
C ILE A 57 19.60 -6.41 2.22
N MET A 58 18.73 -6.31 1.21
CA MET A 58 19.15 -6.08 -0.18
C MET A 58 19.74 -4.68 -0.39
N ASN A 59 19.36 -3.73 0.46
CA ASN A 59 19.72 -2.32 0.33
C ASN A 59 20.72 -1.84 1.38
N ILE A 60 21.38 -2.75 2.11
CA ILE A 60 22.25 -2.38 3.23
C ILE A 60 23.37 -1.39 2.84
N GLU A 61 23.94 -1.52 1.64
CA GLU A 61 24.97 -0.60 1.13
C GLU A 61 24.40 0.77 0.76
N GLU A 62 23.22 0.81 0.12
CA GLU A 62 22.52 2.06 -0.17
C GLU A 62 22.11 2.78 1.13
N ASP A 63 21.68 2.02 2.13
CA ASP A 63 21.24 2.52 3.43
C ASP A 63 22.39 3.03 4.29
N ARG A 64 23.63 2.53 4.12
CA ARG A 64 24.81 3.10 4.80
C ARG A 64 25.01 4.58 4.49
N LEU A 65 24.70 4.99 3.27
CA LEU A 65 24.79 6.38 2.83
C LEU A 65 23.52 7.16 3.18
N ASN A 66 22.35 6.58 2.91
CA ASN A 66 21.09 7.32 2.92
C ASN A 66 20.35 7.28 4.26
N ARG A 67 20.45 6.16 4.99
CA ARG A 67 19.71 5.90 6.24
C ARG A 67 20.60 5.18 7.27
N PRO A 68 21.64 5.85 7.78
CA PRO A 68 22.61 5.25 8.71
C PRO A 68 21.98 4.83 10.04
N ASP A 69 20.74 5.23 10.31
CA ASP A 69 19.98 4.88 11.49
C ASP A 69 19.24 3.53 11.41
N ARG A 70 19.27 2.84 10.25
CA ARG A 70 18.62 1.53 10.08
C ARG A 70 19.27 0.44 10.95
N PRO A 71 18.49 -0.53 11.49
CA PRO A 71 19.00 -1.55 12.41
C PRO A 71 20.18 -2.37 11.86
N LEU A 72 20.16 -2.74 10.58
CA LEU A 72 21.24 -3.53 9.96
C LEU A 72 22.52 -2.72 9.75
N VAL A 73 22.38 -1.43 9.43
CA VAL A 73 23.53 -0.52 9.25
C VAL A 73 24.21 -0.25 10.58
N LYS A 74 23.43 -0.03 11.65
CA LYS A 74 23.95 0.17 13.01
C LYS A 74 24.59 -1.08 13.63
N GLY A 75 24.32 -2.26 13.08
CA GLY A 75 24.68 -3.53 13.68
C GLY A 75 23.81 -3.93 14.88
N ASP A 76 22.66 -3.26 15.09
CA ASP A 76 21.68 -3.67 16.12
C ASP A 76 21.06 -5.05 15.81
N LEU A 77 21.06 -5.42 14.52
CA LEU A 77 20.69 -6.75 14.02
C LEU A 77 21.72 -7.21 12.98
N THR A 78 22.04 -8.51 12.98
CA THR A 78 22.91 -9.10 11.95
C THR A 78 22.11 -9.45 10.70
N PRO A 79 22.73 -9.49 9.50
CA PRO A 79 22.06 -9.96 8.28
C PRO A 79 21.46 -11.37 8.42
N ARG A 80 22.11 -12.26 9.20
CA ARG A 80 21.58 -13.60 9.48
C ARG A 80 20.27 -13.55 10.28
N GLN A 81 20.18 -12.67 11.28
CA GLN A 81 18.96 -12.47 12.06
C GLN A 81 17.83 -11.89 11.20
N ALA A 82 18.15 -10.98 10.28
CA ALA A 82 17.17 -10.44 9.35
C ALA A 82 16.66 -11.50 8.37
N TRP A 83 17.55 -12.32 7.79
CA TRP A 83 17.14 -13.44 6.94
C TRP A 83 16.28 -14.46 7.69
N LEU A 84 16.57 -14.74 8.95
CA LEU A 84 15.72 -15.59 9.78
C LEU A 84 14.31 -15.00 9.90
N LEU A 85 14.16 -13.69 10.09
CA LEU A 85 12.85 -13.02 10.09
C LEU A 85 12.16 -13.14 8.72
N VAL A 86 12.88 -12.94 7.61
CA VAL A 86 12.31 -13.09 6.26
C VAL A 86 11.72 -14.49 6.07
N VAL A 87 12.48 -15.53 6.39
CA VAL A 87 12.06 -16.93 6.19
C VAL A 87 10.94 -17.32 7.15
N THR A 88 11.06 -16.96 8.43
CA THR A 88 10.05 -17.33 9.44
C THR A 88 8.75 -16.59 9.22
N CYS A 89 8.75 -15.26 9.10
CA CYS A 89 7.55 -14.48 8.85
C CYS A 89 6.94 -14.81 7.48
N GLY A 90 7.75 -14.94 6.43
CA GLY A 90 7.30 -15.31 5.10
C GLY A 90 6.61 -16.68 5.08
N THR A 91 7.25 -17.70 5.64
CA THR A 91 6.69 -19.06 5.73
C THR A 91 5.41 -19.07 6.57
N CYS A 92 5.42 -18.47 7.77
CA CYS A 92 4.24 -18.43 8.63
C CYS A 92 3.07 -17.70 7.95
N GLY A 93 3.30 -16.57 7.29
CA GLY A 93 2.25 -15.85 6.56
C GLY A 93 1.63 -16.67 5.43
N LEU A 94 2.44 -17.40 4.66
CA LEU A 94 1.95 -18.30 3.60
C LEU A 94 1.20 -19.52 4.17
N VAL A 95 1.69 -20.13 5.25
CA VAL A 95 1.00 -21.26 5.91
C VAL A 95 -0.36 -20.83 6.47
N ILE A 96 -0.45 -19.66 7.09
CA ILE A 96 -1.75 -19.12 7.54
C ILE A 96 -2.66 -18.86 6.33
N SER A 97 -2.13 -18.30 5.25
CA SER A 97 -2.90 -18.09 4.01
C SER A 97 -3.41 -19.40 3.40
N MET A 98 -2.61 -20.47 3.46
CA MET A 98 -2.99 -21.81 3.05
C MET A 98 -4.16 -22.34 3.88
N TYR A 99 -4.12 -22.14 5.20
CA TYR A 99 -5.21 -22.50 6.10
C TYR A 99 -6.51 -21.71 5.80
N LEU A 100 -6.38 -20.43 5.41
CA LEU A 100 -7.52 -19.59 5.04
C LEU A 100 -8.17 -20.01 3.71
N GLY A 101 -7.41 -20.60 2.79
CA GLY A 101 -7.91 -21.26 1.58
C GLY A 101 -7.04 -21.01 0.34
N THR A 102 -7.37 -21.69 -0.76
CA THR A 102 -6.60 -21.64 -2.01
C THR A 102 -6.53 -20.23 -2.62
N GLY A 103 -7.64 -19.48 -2.63
CA GLY A 103 -7.69 -18.12 -3.15
C GLY A 103 -6.76 -17.14 -2.41
N PRO A 104 -6.89 -16.99 -1.08
CA PRO A 104 -5.97 -16.22 -0.25
C PRO A 104 -4.51 -16.63 -0.43
N LEU A 105 -4.21 -17.94 -0.45
CA LEU A 105 -2.85 -18.44 -0.65
C LEU A 105 -2.24 -17.99 -1.97
N ILE A 106 -2.97 -18.15 -3.08
CA ILE A 106 -2.48 -17.75 -4.41
C ILE A 106 -2.21 -16.24 -4.43
N LEU A 107 -3.13 -15.43 -3.93
CA LEU A 107 -2.96 -13.98 -3.91
C LEU A 107 -1.80 -13.55 -3.02
N ALA A 108 -1.67 -14.13 -1.82
CA ALA A 108 -0.57 -13.86 -0.89
C ALA A 108 0.77 -14.26 -1.50
N LEU A 109 0.86 -15.43 -2.14
CA LEU A 109 2.07 -15.90 -2.79
C LEU A 109 2.48 -14.97 -3.93
N LEU A 110 1.55 -14.60 -4.80
CA LEU A 110 1.82 -13.68 -5.91
C LEU A 110 2.24 -12.30 -5.41
N ALA A 111 1.55 -11.75 -4.40
CA ALA A 111 1.91 -10.47 -3.79
C ALA A 111 3.28 -10.53 -3.12
N PHE A 112 3.60 -11.61 -2.41
CA PHE A 112 4.89 -11.77 -1.74
C PHE A 112 6.04 -11.89 -2.77
N LEU A 113 5.87 -12.70 -3.81
CA LEU A 113 6.85 -12.80 -4.90
C LEU A 113 7.04 -11.48 -5.63
N LEU A 114 5.94 -10.75 -5.89
CA LEU A 114 5.99 -9.43 -6.53
C LEU A 114 6.69 -8.40 -5.64
N GLY A 115 6.50 -8.45 -4.33
CA GLY A 115 7.21 -7.61 -3.36
C GLY A 115 8.71 -7.93 -3.29
N LEU A 116 9.09 -9.21 -3.32
CA LEU A 116 10.49 -9.61 -3.40
C LEU A 116 11.14 -9.16 -4.72
N ALA A 117 10.43 -9.31 -5.85
CA ALA A 117 10.84 -8.79 -7.15
C ALA A 117 11.04 -7.27 -7.13
N TYR A 118 10.13 -6.53 -6.49
CA TYR A 118 10.26 -5.09 -6.28
C TYR A 118 11.53 -4.72 -5.51
N ASN A 119 11.79 -5.40 -4.39
CA ASN A 119 12.98 -5.17 -3.59
C ASN A 119 14.28 -5.47 -4.36
N ALA A 120 14.29 -6.55 -5.14
CA ALA A 120 15.47 -7.00 -5.87
C ALA A 120 15.81 -6.12 -7.09
N TYR A 121 14.81 -5.75 -7.90
CA TYR A 121 15.06 -5.02 -9.15
C TYR A 121 14.04 -3.93 -9.46
N ALA A 122 12.74 -4.18 -9.20
CA ALA A 122 11.69 -3.36 -9.81
C ALA A 122 11.55 -1.97 -9.20
N LYS A 123 12.13 -1.72 -8.01
CA LYS A 123 12.24 -0.36 -7.43
C LYS A 123 12.96 0.63 -8.35
N ARG A 124 13.78 0.14 -9.29
CA ARG A 124 14.54 0.96 -10.26
C ARG A 124 13.80 1.18 -11.58
N LEU A 125 12.62 0.58 -11.75
CA LEU A 125 11.84 0.64 -12.99
C LEU A 125 10.76 1.73 -12.93
N ALA A 126 11.17 2.98 -12.71
CA ALA A 126 10.34 4.20 -12.76
C ALA A 126 8.83 3.97 -12.51
N PHE A 127 8.01 4.01 -13.58
CA PHE A 127 6.55 3.81 -13.50
C PHE A 127 6.13 2.41 -13.03
N PHE A 128 6.81 1.35 -13.48
CA PHE A 128 6.49 -0.02 -13.09
C PHE A 128 6.71 -0.28 -11.59
N GLY A 129 7.70 0.39 -10.99
CA GLY A 129 7.86 0.39 -9.53
C GLY A 129 6.62 0.93 -8.81
N ASN A 130 6.08 2.05 -9.28
CA ASN A 130 4.86 2.66 -8.74
C ASN A 130 3.63 1.76 -8.94
N LEU A 131 3.54 1.09 -10.09
CA LEU A 131 2.46 0.14 -10.39
C LEU A 131 2.50 -1.06 -9.43
N ILE A 132 3.69 -1.62 -9.18
CA ILE A 132 3.84 -2.74 -8.24
C ILE A 132 3.41 -2.35 -6.84
N VAL A 133 3.87 -1.20 -6.32
CA VAL A 133 3.45 -0.71 -5.00
C VAL A 133 1.93 -0.55 -4.93
N SER A 134 1.31 -0.08 -6.01
CA SER A 134 -0.15 0.11 -6.08
C SER A 134 -0.92 -1.20 -6.17
N LEU A 135 -0.40 -2.20 -6.90
CA LEU A 135 -0.95 -3.55 -6.94
C LEU A 135 -0.89 -4.22 -5.56
N LEU A 136 0.24 -4.10 -4.86
CA LEU A 136 0.41 -4.63 -3.49
C LEU A 136 -0.51 -3.93 -2.49
N THR A 137 -0.72 -2.62 -2.63
CA THR A 137 -1.65 -1.86 -1.77
C THR A 137 -3.09 -2.31 -1.99
N ALA A 138 -3.50 -2.48 -3.26
CA ALA A 138 -4.86 -2.89 -3.60
C ALA A 138 -5.17 -4.36 -3.29
N SER A 139 -4.16 -5.23 -3.37
CA SER A 139 -4.31 -6.67 -3.10
C SER A 139 -4.65 -6.95 -1.64
N ALA A 140 -4.33 -6.06 -0.71
CA ALA A 140 -4.68 -6.18 0.71
C ALA A 140 -6.19 -6.32 0.92
N PHE A 141 -6.99 -5.49 0.24
CA PHE A 141 -8.45 -5.55 0.34
C PHE A 141 -9.00 -6.85 -0.28
N LEU A 142 -8.50 -7.25 -1.45
CA LEU A 142 -8.87 -8.50 -2.10
C LEU A 142 -8.53 -9.71 -1.21
N TYR A 143 -7.35 -9.69 -0.59
CA TYR A 143 -6.89 -10.75 0.30
C TYR A 143 -7.79 -10.87 1.53
N GLY A 144 -8.21 -9.76 2.13
CA GLY A 144 -9.17 -9.76 3.23
C GLY A 144 -10.50 -10.40 2.86
N SER A 145 -11.09 -10.01 1.73
CA SER A 145 -12.36 -10.58 1.27
C SER A 145 -12.23 -12.06 0.92
N LEU A 146 -11.20 -12.45 0.16
CA LEU A 146 -10.96 -13.85 -0.22
C LEU A 146 -10.74 -14.74 1.01
N SER A 147 -10.18 -14.18 2.08
CA SER A 147 -9.98 -14.91 3.35
C SER A 147 -11.31 -15.26 4.03
N MET A 148 -12.38 -14.53 3.72
CA MET A 148 -13.76 -14.86 4.10
C MET A 148 -14.45 -15.77 3.08
N SER A 149 -13.71 -16.32 2.10
CA SER A 149 -14.23 -17.14 1.00
C SER A 149 -15.24 -16.42 0.11
N ALA A 150 -15.13 -15.09 -0.01
CA ALA A 150 -15.98 -14.29 -0.89
C ALA A 150 -15.15 -13.31 -1.72
N LEU A 151 -15.62 -13.04 -2.93
CA LEU A 151 -15.09 -11.97 -3.77
C LEU A 151 -16.29 -11.20 -4.31
N THR A 152 -16.60 -10.06 -3.68
CA THR A 152 -17.77 -9.25 -4.00
C THR A 152 -17.43 -8.15 -5.00
N ASP A 153 -18.42 -7.70 -5.78
CA ASP A 153 -18.23 -6.55 -6.69
C ASP A 153 -17.75 -5.31 -5.92
N LYS A 154 -18.23 -5.13 -4.69
CA LYS A 154 -17.81 -4.03 -3.80
C LYS A 154 -16.30 -4.05 -3.55
N VAL A 155 -15.72 -5.20 -3.19
CA VAL A 155 -14.27 -5.27 -2.91
C VAL A 155 -13.47 -5.12 -4.19
N ILE A 156 -13.92 -5.70 -5.32
CA ILE A 156 -13.22 -5.59 -6.61
C ILE A 156 -13.14 -4.12 -7.04
N VAL A 157 -14.28 -3.42 -7.01
CA VAL A 157 -14.36 -2.02 -7.40
C VAL A 157 -13.58 -1.13 -6.44
N PHE A 158 -13.67 -1.37 -5.12
CA PHE A 158 -12.89 -0.62 -4.13
C PHE A 158 -11.38 -0.82 -4.30
N SER A 159 -10.94 -2.06 -4.55
CA SER A 159 -9.54 -2.37 -4.86
C SER A 159 -9.06 -1.69 -6.14
N ALA A 160 -9.91 -1.61 -7.17
CA ALA A 160 -9.59 -0.88 -8.39
C ALA A 160 -9.42 0.63 -8.13
N ILE A 161 -10.33 1.24 -7.37
CA ILE A 161 -10.22 2.65 -6.95
C ILE A 161 -8.93 2.87 -6.14
N ALA A 162 -8.66 2.00 -5.17
CA ALA A 162 -7.46 2.08 -4.32
C ALA A 162 -6.17 1.94 -5.14
N LEU A 163 -6.13 1.02 -6.11
CA LEU A 163 -5.01 0.85 -7.05
C LEU A 163 -4.77 2.13 -7.84
N THR A 164 -5.81 2.65 -8.50
CA THR A 164 -5.69 3.83 -9.37
C THR A 164 -5.32 5.07 -8.58
N ALA A 165 -5.95 5.29 -7.42
CA ALA A 165 -5.62 6.40 -6.53
C ALA A 165 -4.18 6.31 -6.01
N ASN A 166 -3.73 5.11 -5.62
CA ASN A 166 -2.36 4.92 -5.14
C ASN A 166 -1.33 5.08 -6.25
N LEU A 167 -1.64 4.68 -7.47
CA LEU A 167 -0.76 4.90 -8.61
C LEU A 167 -0.57 6.39 -8.87
N GLY A 168 -1.65 7.17 -8.87
CA GLY A 168 -1.57 8.63 -8.95
C GLY A 168 -0.73 9.22 -7.81
N ARG A 169 -0.92 8.74 -6.57
CA ARG A 169 -0.16 9.20 -5.40
C ARG A 169 1.33 8.84 -5.45
N GLU A 170 1.71 7.65 -5.92
CA GLU A 170 3.12 7.27 -6.06
C GLU A 170 3.82 8.13 -7.13
N VAL A 171 3.10 8.58 -8.17
CA VAL A 171 3.64 9.57 -9.12
C VAL A 171 3.86 10.93 -8.44
N ILE A 172 2.94 11.43 -7.59
CA ILE A 172 3.16 12.66 -6.79
C ILE A 172 4.40 12.53 -5.91
N LYS A 173 4.55 11.38 -5.26
CA LYS A 173 5.71 11.09 -4.41
C LYS A 173 7.00 11.16 -5.21
N GLY A 174 7.03 10.62 -6.43
CA GLY A 174 8.16 10.77 -7.34
C GLY A 174 8.56 12.23 -7.58
N ILE A 175 7.59 13.13 -7.82
CA ILE A 175 7.88 14.57 -8.03
C ILE A 175 8.53 15.18 -6.78
N ARG A 176 8.05 14.79 -5.59
CA ARG A 176 8.58 15.25 -4.31
C ARG A 176 9.99 14.69 -4.02
N ASP A 177 10.27 13.47 -4.44
CA ASP A 177 11.55 12.79 -4.20
C ASP A 177 12.62 13.09 -5.28
N LEU A 178 12.23 13.69 -6.42
CA LEU A 178 13.11 13.96 -7.57
C LEU A 178 14.49 14.57 -7.22
N PRO A 179 14.62 15.63 -6.39
CA PRO A 179 15.94 16.18 -6.07
C PRO A 179 16.86 15.21 -5.31
N GLY A 180 16.27 14.29 -4.53
CA GLY A 180 16.98 13.24 -3.81
C GLY A 180 17.34 12.07 -4.72
N ASP A 181 16.39 11.63 -5.55
CA ASP A 181 16.57 10.54 -6.50
C ASP A 181 17.69 10.85 -7.51
N VAL A 182 17.71 12.08 -8.06
CA VAL A 182 18.78 12.53 -8.97
C VAL A 182 20.16 12.50 -8.31
N LYS A 183 20.26 12.93 -7.05
CA LYS A 183 21.53 12.88 -6.29
C LYS A 183 21.99 11.44 -6.02
N ALA A 184 21.04 10.51 -5.88
CA ALA A 184 21.31 9.09 -5.67
C ALA A 184 21.51 8.30 -6.98
N GLY A 185 21.43 8.95 -8.14
CA GLY A 185 21.55 8.30 -9.45
C GLY A 185 20.35 7.40 -9.80
N VAL A 186 19.20 7.63 -9.17
CA VAL A 186 17.95 6.92 -9.45
C VAL A 186 17.09 7.77 -10.38
N CYS A 187 16.70 7.22 -11.53
CA CYS A 187 15.78 7.90 -12.44
C CYS A 187 14.37 7.33 -12.30
N THR A 188 13.47 8.15 -11.74
CA THR A 188 12.04 7.86 -11.62
C THR A 188 11.25 8.54 -12.75
N LEU A 189 9.94 8.31 -12.86
CA LEU A 189 9.12 8.90 -13.93
C LEU A 189 9.33 10.43 -14.10
N PRO A 190 9.41 11.25 -13.03
CA PRO A 190 9.69 12.68 -13.19
C PRO A 190 11.09 13.02 -13.70
N CYS A 191 12.06 12.12 -13.56
CA CYS A 191 13.38 12.26 -14.18
C CYS A 191 13.29 12.02 -15.70
N GLU A 192 12.43 11.10 -16.15
CA GLU A 192 12.26 10.76 -17.57
C GLU A 192 11.42 11.78 -18.35
N VAL A 193 10.28 12.20 -17.80
CA VAL A 193 9.29 13.05 -18.51
C VAL A 193 9.14 14.45 -17.91
N GLY A 194 9.80 14.74 -16.79
CA GLY A 194 9.70 16.00 -16.09
C GLY A 194 8.55 16.08 -15.07
N GLU A 195 8.64 17.06 -14.18
CA GLU A 195 7.66 17.27 -13.08
C GLU A 195 6.26 17.59 -13.60
N ARG A 196 6.15 18.35 -14.69
CA ARG A 196 4.85 18.77 -15.26
C ARG A 196 4.09 17.62 -15.88
N GLU A 197 4.73 16.80 -16.72
CA GLU A 197 4.09 15.63 -17.32
C GLU A 197 3.74 14.59 -16.26
N SER A 198 4.63 14.39 -15.27
CA SER A 198 4.32 13.53 -14.11
C SER A 198 3.11 14.04 -13.32
N ALA A 199 2.96 15.35 -13.16
CA ALA A 199 1.80 15.94 -12.51
C ALA A 199 0.51 15.67 -13.28
N VAL A 200 0.53 15.75 -14.61
CA VAL A 200 -0.63 15.42 -15.47
C VAL A 200 -0.97 13.93 -15.37
N VAL A 201 0.04 13.04 -15.45
CA VAL A 201 -0.16 11.58 -15.30
C VAL A 201 -0.77 11.26 -13.93
N SER A 202 -0.25 11.87 -12.87
CA SER A 202 -0.80 11.70 -11.51
C SER A 202 -2.26 12.16 -11.42
N ALA A 203 -2.56 13.36 -11.94
CA ALA A 203 -3.91 13.91 -11.94
C ALA A 203 -4.88 13.07 -12.77
N ALA A 204 -4.44 12.50 -13.89
CA ALA A 204 -5.25 11.60 -14.71
C ALA A 204 -5.64 10.33 -13.92
N PHE A 205 -4.70 9.67 -13.24
CA PHE A 205 -5.02 8.52 -12.39
C PHE A 205 -5.96 8.88 -11.24
N ILE A 206 -5.74 10.03 -10.58
CA ILE A 206 -6.63 10.49 -9.52
C ILE A 206 -8.04 10.79 -10.06
N ALA A 207 -8.15 11.42 -11.22
CA ALA A 207 -9.44 11.69 -11.86
C ALA A 207 -10.17 10.40 -12.24
N ILE A 208 -9.45 9.39 -12.75
CA ILE A 208 -10.01 8.05 -13.01
C ILE A 208 -10.49 7.41 -11.69
N ALA A 209 -9.73 7.52 -10.60
CA ALA A 209 -10.15 6.99 -9.31
C ALA A 209 -11.43 7.66 -8.78
N ILE A 210 -11.56 8.99 -8.93
CA ILE A 210 -12.78 9.73 -8.58
C ILE A 210 -13.95 9.30 -9.47
N ALA A 211 -13.73 9.17 -10.79
CA ALA A 211 -14.78 8.72 -11.70
C ALA A 211 -15.27 7.31 -11.34
N LEU A 212 -14.36 6.38 -11.04
CA LEU A 212 -14.69 5.05 -10.55
C LEU A 212 -15.44 5.12 -9.21
N SER A 213 -15.02 5.97 -8.28
CA SER A 213 -15.72 6.22 -7.00
C SER A 213 -17.18 6.64 -7.23
N ILE A 214 -17.41 7.63 -8.09
CA ILE A 214 -18.76 8.14 -8.42
C ILE A 214 -19.63 7.05 -9.05
N VAL A 215 -19.10 6.32 -10.04
CA VAL A 215 -19.81 5.21 -10.69
C VAL A 215 -20.13 4.10 -9.70
N ALA A 216 -19.28 3.89 -8.69
CA ALA A 216 -19.45 2.85 -7.69
C ALA A 216 -20.46 3.21 -6.59
N ILE A 217 -20.87 4.47 -6.42
CA ILE A 217 -21.79 4.92 -5.36
C ILE A 217 -23.02 4.01 -5.20
N PRO A 218 -23.73 3.58 -6.27
CA PRO A 218 -24.91 2.71 -6.15
C PRO A 218 -24.64 1.33 -5.53
N LEU A 219 -23.38 0.87 -5.51
CA LEU A 219 -22.98 -0.41 -4.90
C LEU A 219 -22.86 -0.33 -3.37
N PHE A 220 -22.82 0.89 -2.81
CA PHE A 220 -22.54 1.13 -1.40
C PHE A 220 -23.70 1.83 -0.69
N THR A 221 -23.60 1.98 0.63
CA THR A 221 -24.63 2.63 1.43
C THR A 221 -24.61 4.16 1.26
N PRO A 222 -25.71 4.87 1.56
CA PRO A 222 -25.71 6.33 1.55
C PRO A 222 -24.66 6.95 2.50
N VAL A 223 -24.35 6.28 3.61
CA VAL A 223 -23.28 6.73 4.54
C VAL A 223 -21.91 6.61 3.89
N TYR A 224 -21.63 5.52 3.17
CA TYR A 224 -20.41 5.42 2.38
C TYR A 224 -20.33 6.56 1.36
N ALA A 225 -21.41 6.83 0.61
CA ALA A 225 -21.45 7.87 -0.41
C ALA A 225 -21.17 9.27 0.16
N ALA A 226 -21.69 9.59 1.35
CA ALA A 226 -21.40 10.86 2.02
C ALA A 226 -19.94 10.98 2.48
N LEU A 227 -19.36 9.89 3.01
CA LEU A 227 -18.00 9.89 3.52
C LEU A 227 -16.95 9.85 2.39
N ILE A 228 -17.20 9.13 1.30
CA ILE A 228 -16.28 9.03 0.16
C ILE A 228 -16.15 10.37 -0.57
N LEU A 229 -17.17 11.23 -0.51
CA LEU A 229 -17.10 12.59 -1.08
C LEU A 229 -15.97 13.42 -0.46
N VAL A 230 -15.67 13.22 0.83
CA VAL A 230 -14.52 13.89 1.48
C VAL A 230 -13.21 13.46 0.84
N THR A 231 -13.06 12.15 0.59
CA THR A 231 -11.91 11.60 -0.15
C THR A 231 -11.81 12.21 -1.54
N ASP A 232 -12.91 12.23 -2.29
CA ASP A 232 -12.93 12.71 -3.67
C ASP A 232 -12.60 14.20 -3.76
N ILE A 233 -13.06 15.03 -2.81
CA ILE A 233 -12.70 16.46 -2.72
C ILE A 233 -11.19 16.62 -2.45
N LEU A 234 -10.64 15.86 -1.50
CA LEU A 234 -9.21 15.92 -1.17
C LEU A 234 -8.34 15.49 -2.35
N PHE A 235 -8.78 14.47 -3.09
CA PHE A 235 -8.14 13.96 -4.30
C PHE A 235 -8.21 14.98 -5.43
N ALA A 236 -9.38 15.55 -5.70
CA ALA A 236 -9.56 16.59 -6.72
C ALA A 236 -8.69 17.82 -6.43
N TYR A 237 -8.69 18.30 -5.18
CA TYR A 237 -7.84 19.41 -4.77
C TYR A 237 -6.36 19.07 -4.95
N SER A 238 -5.93 17.87 -4.55
CA SER A 238 -4.55 17.40 -4.71
C SER A 238 -4.12 17.35 -6.18
N ALA A 239 -4.98 16.83 -7.07
CA ALA A 239 -4.73 16.79 -8.50
C ALA A 239 -4.57 18.20 -9.10
N VAL A 240 -5.48 19.13 -8.74
CA VAL A 240 -5.44 20.52 -9.23
C VAL A 240 -4.17 21.24 -8.79
N ILE A 241 -3.80 21.16 -7.50
CA ILE A 241 -2.62 21.89 -7.02
C ILE A 241 -1.33 21.36 -7.65
N VAL A 242 -1.20 20.05 -7.85
CA VAL A 242 0.00 19.43 -8.42
C VAL A 242 0.15 19.79 -9.89
N VAL A 243 -0.94 19.85 -10.65
CA VAL A 243 -0.91 20.31 -12.05
C VAL A 243 -0.64 21.81 -12.16
N TRP A 244 -1.23 22.63 -11.28
CA TRP A 244 -1.00 24.08 -11.30
C TRP A 244 0.46 24.41 -10.98
N ARG A 245 1.01 23.84 -9.90
CA ARG A 245 2.37 24.09 -9.43
C ARG A 245 3.11 22.78 -9.21
N PRO A 246 3.61 22.12 -10.28
CA PRO A 246 4.36 20.87 -10.19
C PRO A 246 5.75 21.18 -9.61
N HIS A 247 5.82 21.18 -8.28
CA HIS A 247 7.01 21.52 -7.52
C HIS A 247 7.00 20.73 -6.21
N VAL A 248 8.19 20.37 -5.73
CA VAL A 248 8.43 19.54 -4.52
C VAL A 248 7.53 19.89 -3.32
N LYS A 249 7.43 21.16 -2.93
CA LYS A 249 6.58 21.63 -1.82
C LYS A 249 5.09 21.34 -2.04
N THR A 250 4.58 21.55 -3.25
CA THR A 250 3.19 21.28 -3.61
C THR A 250 2.93 19.78 -3.65
N ALA A 251 3.86 19.02 -4.21
CA ALA A 251 3.80 17.55 -4.24
C ALA A 251 3.79 16.95 -2.83
N GLU A 252 4.59 17.47 -1.89
CA GLU A 252 4.53 17.03 -0.49
C GLU A 252 3.16 17.33 0.17
N LYS A 253 2.59 18.51 -0.09
CA LYS A 253 1.24 18.85 0.40
C LYS A 253 0.19 17.89 -0.18
N ALA A 254 0.20 17.67 -1.49
CA ALA A 254 -0.73 16.77 -2.16
C ALA A 254 -0.56 15.31 -1.71
N ARG A 255 0.67 14.84 -1.48
CA ARG A 255 0.96 13.50 -0.93
C ARG A 255 0.36 13.28 0.46
N ARG A 256 0.39 14.32 1.32
CA ARG A 256 -0.24 14.27 2.65
C ARG A 256 -1.76 14.30 2.57
N LEU A 257 -2.33 15.15 1.72
CA LEU A 257 -3.78 15.24 1.53
C LEU A 257 -4.35 13.96 0.93
N THR A 258 -3.69 13.37 -0.07
CA THR A 258 -4.08 12.06 -0.62
C THR A 258 -3.92 10.93 0.40
N LEU A 259 -2.89 10.95 1.25
CA LEU A 259 -2.79 9.98 2.36
C LEU A 259 -3.99 10.12 3.33
N PHE A 260 -4.35 11.35 3.70
CA PHE A 260 -5.52 11.59 4.53
C PHE A 260 -6.82 11.16 3.84
N GLY A 261 -6.97 11.43 2.53
CA GLY A 261 -8.08 10.95 1.72
C GLY A 261 -8.19 9.43 1.66
N MET A 262 -7.07 8.72 1.54
CA MET A 262 -7.07 7.24 1.60
C MET A 262 -7.53 6.72 2.96
N LEU A 263 -7.13 7.36 4.05
CA LEU A 263 -7.60 7.02 5.39
C LEU A 263 -9.12 7.25 5.51
N THR A 264 -9.63 8.38 4.99
CA THR A 264 -11.09 8.63 5.00
C THR A 264 -11.85 7.64 4.13
N ALA A 265 -11.29 7.17 3.01
CA ALA A 265 -11.89 6.14 2.17
C ALA A 265 -12.00 4.79 2.89
N ILE A 266 -10.94 4.38 3.59
CA ILE A 266 -10.96 3.16 4.40
C ILE A 266 -11.98 3.29 5.54
N LEU A 267 -12.03 4.43 6.22
CA LEU A 267 -13.03 4.69 7.26
C LEU A 267 -14.47 4.68 6.69
N ALA A 268 -14.69 5.27 5.52
CA ALA A 268 -15.99 5.23 4.84
C ALA A 268 -16.43 3.78 4.61
N LEU A 269 -15.52 2.94 4.13
CA LEU A 269 -15.78 1.53 3.92
C LEU A 269 -16.10 0.81 5.23
N LEU A 270 -15.29 0.99 6.27
CA LEU A 270 -15.49 0.38 7.59
C LEU A 270 -16.83 0.78 8.24
N VAL A 271 -17.13 2.08 8.28
CA VAL A 271 -18.36 2.62 8.89
C VAL A 271 -19.60 2.13 8.15
N SER A 272 -19.52 2.00 6.82
CA SER A 272 -20.65 1.50 6.02
C SER A 272 -21.06 0.07 6.37
N GLN A 273 -20.12 -0.77 6.83
CA GLN A 273 -20.41 -2.16 7.20
C GLN A 273 -21.07 -2.27 8.58
N LEU A 274 -20.85 -1.31 9.48
CA LEU A 274 -21.50 -1.30 10.81
C LEU A 274 -23.03 -1.18 10.70
N GLN A 275 -23.54 -0.60 9.61
CA GLN A 275 -24.98 -0.49 9.38
C GLN A 275 -25.67 -1.82 9.12
N PHE A 276 -24.92 -2.85 8.72
CA PHE A 276 -25.45 -4.20 8.49
C PHE A 276 -25.27 -5.13 9.70
N LEU A 277 -24.62 -4.64 10.77
CA LEU A 277 -24.40 -5.37 12.03
C LEU A 277 -25.37 -4.95 13.14
N LEU A 278 -26.16 -3.89 12.92
CA LEU A 278 -27.20 -3.36 13.80
C LEU A 278 -28.59 -3.61 13.20
#